data_AF-A0A1G7UR14-F1
#
_entry.id   AF-A0A1G7UR14-F1
#
_cell.length_a   1.000
_cell.length_b   1.000
_cell.length_c   1.000
_cell.angle_alpha   90.00
_cell.angle_beta   90.00
_cell.angle_gamma   90.00
#
_symmetry.space_group_name_H-M   'P 1'
#
loop_
_entity.id
_entity.type
_entity.pdbx_description
1 polymer ?
#
loop_
_entity_poly.entity_id
_entity_poly.type
_entity_poly.pdbx_seq_one_letter_code
_entity_poly.pdbx_strand_id
1 'polypeptide(L)' 'MALTRWGTAFLQLGALLLAIGILPVVVMETLFPGASMTVPILLSLSAAPLGGVCLVTGLVIWAIGAARR' A
#
# COMPACT_ATOMS: atom_id res chain seq x y z
N MET A 1 -14.05 -2.57 20.55
CA MET A 1 -13.85 -1.35 19.72
C MET A 1 -12.41 -1.14 19.23
N ALA A 2 -11.37 -1.56 19.96
CA ALA A 2 -9.96 -1.29 19.59
C ALA A 2 -9.49 -2.01 18.31
N LEU A 3 -9.81 -3.29 18.11
CA LEU A 3 -9.32 -4.08 16.96
C LEU A 3 -9.71 -3.47 15.60
N THR A 4 -10.95 -2.99 15.46
CA THR A 4 -11.41 -2.35 14.23
C THR A 4 -10.62 -1.08 13.88
N ARG A 5 -10.18 -0.27 14.87
CA ARG A 5 -9.35 0.92 14.62
C ARG A 5 -7.93 0.55 14.16
N TRP A 6 -7.35 -0.50 14.74
CA TRP A 6 -6.05 -1.00 14.30
C TRP A 6 -6.10 -1.60 12.89
N GLY A 7 -7.17 -2.33 12.56
CA GLY A 7 -7.41 -2.82 11.20
C GLY A 7 -7.50 -1.68 10.17
N THR A 8 -8.25 -0.61 10.48
CA THR A 8 -8.34 0.56 9.58
C THR A 8 -7.02 1.30 9.43
N ALA A 9 -6.21 1.40 10.49
CA ALA A 9 -4.89 2.05 10.42
C ALA A 9 -3.92 1.26 9.54
N PHE A 10 -3.90 -0.08 9.65
CA PHE A 10 -3.10 -0.93 8.77
C PHE A 10 -3.58 -0.90 7.32
N LEU A 11 -4.90 -0.82 7.08
CA LEU A 11 -5.44 -0.65 5.74
C LEU A 11 -5.01 0.68 5.12
N GLN A 12 -5.08 1.78 5.89
CA GLN A 12 -4.61 3.09 5.44
C GLN A 12 -3.11 3.06 5.14
N LEU A 13 -2.29 2.50 6.04
CA LEU A 13 -0.85 2.39 5.85
C LEU A 13 -0.51 1.55 4.61
N GLY A 14 -1.17 0.40 4.42
CA GLY A 14 -0.97 -0.46 3.26
C GLY A 14 -1.35 0.22 1.95
N ALA A 15 -2.48 0.92 1.91
CA ALA A 15 -2.89 1.71 0.75
C ALA A 15 -1.90 2.83 0.43
N LEU A 16 -1.38 3.51 1.46
CA LEU A 16 -0.42 4.61 1.32
C LEU A 16 0.93 4.09 0.79
N LEU A 17 1.41 2.96 1.30
CA LEU A 17 2.62 2.29 0.81
C LEU A 17 2.47 1.78 -0.62
N LEU A 18 1.30 1.24 -0.99
CA LEU A 18 1.01 0.86 -2.37
C LEU A 18 0.97 2.07 -3.31
N ALA A 19 0.36 3.17 -2.88
CA ALA A 19 0.37 4.41 -3.64
C ALA A 19 1.80 4.90 -3.85
N ILE A 20 2.63 4.94 -2.79
CA ILE A 20 4.05 5.33 -2.91
C ILE A 20 4.83 4.35 -3.80
N GLY A 21 4.52 3.07 -3.77
CA GLY A 21 5.19 2.07 -4.60
C GLY A 21 4.86 2.23 -6.08
N ILE A 22 3.57 2.33 -6.43
CA ILE A 22 3.08 2.20 -7.81
C ILE A 22 2.91 3.55 -8.51
N LEU A 23 2.43 4.57 -7.80
CA LEU A 23 2.09 5.88 -8.38
C LEU A 23 3.29 6.57 -9.06
N PRO A 24 4.51 6.55 -8.51
CA PRO A 24 5.67 7.16 -9.16
C PRO A 24 6.01 6.51 -10.51
N VAL A 25 5.85 5.18 -10.62
CA VAL A 25 6.08 4.46 -11.89
C VAL A 25 5.05 4.90 -12.92
N VAL A 26 3.76 4.91 -12.56
CA VAL A 26 2.68 5.31 -13.47
C VAL A 26 2.84 6.76 -13.92
N VAL A 27 3.18 7.68 -13.01
CA VAL A 27 3.37 9.10 -13.32
C VAL A 27 4.56 9.31 -14.25
N MET A 28 5.68 8.62 -13.99
CA MET A 28 6.88 8.78 -14.81
C MET A 28 6.70 8.21 -16.21
N GLU A 29 6.07 7.04 -16.36
CA GLU A 29 5.76 6.45 -17.68
C GLU A 29 4.80 7.33 -18.50
N THR A 30 3.84 8.00 -17.84
CA THR A 30 2.81 8.79 -18.53
C THR A 30 3.25 10.22 -18.86
N LEU A 31 3.96 10.90 -17.94
CA LEU A 31 4.33 12.31 -18.08
C LEU A 31 5.77 12.50 -18.59
N PHE A 32 6.65 11.53 -18.37
CA PHE A 32 8.08 11.61 -18.73
C PHE A 32 8.59 10.35 -19.44
N PRO A 33 7.97 9.93 -20.57
CA PRO A 33 8.39 8.75 -21.32
C PRO A 33 9.80 8.99 -21.90
N GLY A 34 10.82 8.42 -21.24
CA GLY A 34 12.23 8.60 -21.57
C GLY A 34 13.11 9.07 -20.41
N ALA A 35 12.52 9.45 -19.27
CA ALA A 35 13.26 9.67 -18.04
C ALA A 35 13.72 8.34 -17.41
N SER A 36 14.78 8.39 -16.59
CA SER A 36 15.28 7.21 -15.88
C SER A 36 14.24 6.67 -14.90
N MET A 37 13.85 5.41 -15.08
CA MET A 37 12.86 4.70 -14.25
C MET A 37 13.48 3.97 -13.05
N THR A 38 14.80 4.06 -12.83
CA THR A 38 15.50 3.26 -11.82
C THR A 38 14.98 3.49 -10.40
N VAL A 39 14.77 4.75 -10.00
CA VAL A 39 14.27 5.12 -8.67
C VAL A 39 12.81 4.66 -8.45
N PRO A 40 11.85 5.00 -9.33
CA PRO A 40 10.46 4.56 -9.13
C PRO A 40 10.31 3.03 -9.20
N ILE A 41 11.12 2.33 -9.99
CA ILE A 41 11.14 0.86 -10.01
C ILE A 41 11.63 0.29 -8.66
N LEU A 42 12.72 0.82 -8.10
CA LEU A 42 13.23 0.38 -6.79
C LEU A 42 12.21 0.64 -5.66
N LEU A 43 11.49 1.76 -5.72
CA LEU A 43 10.38 2.05 -4.82
C LEU A 43 9.22 1.05 -4.99
N SER A 44 8.83 0.73 -6.22
CA SER A 44 7.83 -0.31 -6.49
C SER A 44 8.26 -1.66 -5.92
N LEU A 45 9.50 -2.09 -6.14
CA LEU A 45 10.00 -3.39 -5.69
C LEU A 45 10.12 -3.52 -4.16
N SER A 46 10.17 -2.42 -3.42
CA SER A 46 10.29 -2.41 -1.97
C SER A 46 8.98 -2.03 -1.26
N ALA A 47 8.40 -0.88 -1.62
CA ALA A 47 7.22 -0.33 -0.97
C ALA A 47 5.92 -1.03 -1.39
N ALA A 48 5.78 -1.48 -2.64
CA ALA A 48 4.55 -2.16 -3.08
C ALA A 48 4.33 -3.53 -2.40
N PRO A 49 5.35 -4.41 -2.26
CA PRO A 49 5.19 -5.65 -1.49
C PRO A 49 4.85 -5.39 -0.02
N LEU A 50 5.52 -4.42 0.62
CA LEU A 50 5.24 -4.04 2.01
C LEU A 50 3.81 -3.49 2.16
N GLY A 51 3.37 -2.64 1.23
CA GLY A 51 2.00 -2.14 1.18
C GLY A 51 0.96 -3.24 1.00
N GLY A 52 1.25 -4.23 0.14
CA GLY A 52 0.44 -5.43 -0.03
C GLY A 52 0.29 -6.23 1.26
N VAL A 53 1.40 -6.53 1.95
CA VAL A 53 1.37 -7.25 3.23
C VAL A 53 0.60 -6.47 4.30
N CYS A 54 0.79 -5.15 4.37
CA CYS A 54 0.06 -4.29 5.30
C CYS A 54 -1.44 -4.22 4.99
N LEU A 55 -1.83 -4.19 3.72
CA LEU A 55 -3.24 -4.27 3.32
C LEU A 55 -3.86 -5.61 3.73
N VAL A 56 -3.21 -6.73 3.41
CA VAL A 56 -3.73 -8.06 3.73
C VAL A 56 -3.90 -8.23 5.24
N THR A 57 -2.88 -7.86 6.02
CA THR A 57 -2.95 -7.93 7.48
C THR A 57 -4.02 -6.99 8.06
N GLY A 58 -4.12 -5.75 7.58
CA GLY A 58 -5.17 -4.82 7.98
C GLY A 58 -6.57 -5.33 7.67
N LEU A 59 -6.76 -5.94 6.51
CA LEU A 59 -8.04 -6.51 6.06
C LEU A 59 -8.45 -7.70 6.93
N VAL A 60 -7.51 -8.58 7.27
CA VAL A 60 -7.73 -9.70 8.20
C VAL A 60 -8.12 -9.20 9.60
N ILE A 61 -7.37 -8.24 10.16
CA ILE A 61 -7.66 -7.67 11.49
C ILE A 61 -9.03 -6.96 11.49
N TRP A 62 -9.34 -6.23 10.42
CA TRP A 62 -10.62 -5.55 10.27
C TRP A 62 -11.78 -6.55 10.16
N ALA A 63 -11.66 -7.60 9.34
CA ALA A 63 -12.67 -8.63 9.17
C ALA A 63 -12.95 -9.39 10.48
N ILE A 64 -11.91 -9.76 11.24
CA ILE A 64 -12.06 -10.39 12.56
C ILE A 64 -12.73 -9.43 13.55
N GLY A 65 -12.34 -8.15 13.54
CA GLY A 65 -12.93 -7.12 14.38
C GLY A 65 -14.40 -6.82 14.06
N ALA A 66 -14.79 -6.94 12.79
CA ALA A 66 -16.16 -6.78 12.33
C ALA A 66 -17.02 -8.01 12.67
N ALA A 67 -16.51 -9.22 12.48
CA ALA A 67 -17.22 -10.47 12.79
C ALA A 67 -17.42 -10.71 14.30
N ARG A 68 -16.65 -10.04 15.16
CA ARG A 68 -16.80 -10.08 16.62
C ARG A 68 -17.76 -9.01 17.19
N ARG A 69 -18.31 -8.13 16.35
CA ARG A 69 -19.38 -7.20 16.76
C ARG A 69 -20.74 -7.80 16.47
#